data_AF-A0A2R6Y0F5-F1
#
_entry.id   AF-A0A2R6Y0F5-F1
#
_cell.length_a   1.000
_cell.length_b   1.000
_cell.length_c   1.000
_cell.angle_alpha   90.00
_cell.angle_beta   90.00
_cell.angle_gamma   90.00
#
_symmetry.space_group_name_H-M   'P 1'
#
loop_
_entity.id
_entity.type
_entity.pdbx_description
1 polymer ?
#
loop_
_entity_poly.entity_id
_entity_poly.type
_entity_poly.pdbx_seq_one_letter_code
_entity_poly.pdbx_strand_id
1 'polypeptide(L)' 'MYTFAVINRGMSPVQAHVEISPDGVHWAVDSTAEVAVGETGVLVPKRYLRYTRLTLFTVNTGETSTVNVYFQTQSAA' A
#
# COMPACT_ATOMS: atom_id res chain seq x y z
N MET A 1 11.55 -9.05 5.69
CA MET A 1 10.10 -8.79 5.52
C MET A 1 9.90 -7.31 5.29
N TYR A 2 8.99 -6.93 4.39
CA TYR A 2 8.59 -5.54 4.15
C TYR A 2 7.18 -5.32 4.66
N THR A 3 6.91 -4.17 5.27
CA THR A 3 5.57 -3.81 5.72
C THR A 3 5.30 -2.36 5.36
N PHE A 4 4.07 -2.08 4.92
CA PHE A 4 3.56 -0.75 4.68
C PHE A 4 2.42 -0.48 5.67
N ALA A 5 2.53 0.59 6.45
CA ALA A 5 1.39 1.12 7.20
C ALA A 5 0.91 2.41 6.52
N VAL A 6 -0.38 2.46 6.22
CA VAL A 6 -1.06 3.57 5.56
C VAL A 6 -2.04 4.16 6.55
N ILE A 7 -1.81 5.41 6.96
CA ILE A 7 -2.69 6.13 7.88
C ILE A 7 -3.46 7.17 7.07
N ASN A 8 -4.78 7.03 7.00
CA ASN A 8 -5.63 7.94 6.26
C ASN A 8 -6.01 9.15 7.13
N ARG A 9 -5.42 10.31 6.83
CA ARG A 9 -5.70 11.59 7.51
C ARG A 9 -6.52 12.55 6.66
N GLY A 10 -6.98 12.09 5.49
CA GLY A 10 -7.78 12.91 4.58
C GLY A 10 -9.27 12.77 4.84
N MET A 11 -10.05 13.13 3.83
CA MET A 11 -11.51 13.19 3.93
C MET A 11 -12.22 12.05 3.18
N SER A 12 -11.46 11.20 2.49
CA SER A 12 -12.02 10.16 1.63
C SER A 12 -11.32 8.83 1.89
N PRO A 13 -12.04 7.69 1.85
CA PRO A 13 -11.43 6.38 1.96
C PRO A 13 -10.43 6.16 0.82
N VAL A 14 -9.34 5.44 1.11
CA VAL A 14 -8.31 5.11 0.13
C VAL A 14 -8.17 3.61 -0.01
N GLN A 15 -7.92 3.15 -1.23
CA GLN A 15 -7.48 1.81 -1.52
C GLN A 15 -5.94 1.81 -1.60
N ALA A 16 -5.31 0.91 -0.84
CA ALA A 16 -3.88 0.67 -0.86
C ALA A 16 -3.60 -0.71 -1.45
N HIS A 17 -2.76 -0.78 -2.48
CA HIS A 17 -2.28 -2.05 -3.04
C HIS A 17 -0.77 -2.15 -2.90
N VAL A 18 -0.30 -3.29 -2.41
CA VAL A 18 1.08 -3.71 -2.60
C VAL A 18 1.14 -4.51 -3.89
N GLU A 19 1.95 -4.03 -4.82
CA GLU A 19 2.19 -4.67 -6.10
C GLU A 19 3.64 -5.15 -6.20
N ILE A 20 3.83 -6.30 -6.84
CA ILE A 20 5.14 -6.94 -7.02
C ILE A 20 5.41 -7.19 -8.50
N SER A 21 6.67 -7.14 -8.91
CA SER A 21 7.08 -7.31 -10.30
C SER A 21 8.46 -7.98 -10.42
N PRO A 22 8.66 -8.86 -11.43
CA PRO A 22 9.97 -9.44 -11.71
C PRO A 22 10.91 -8.49 -12.45
N ASP A 23 10.37 -7.55 -13.25
CA ASP A 23 11.11 -6.75 -14.23
C ASP A 23 10.86 -5.22 -14.12
N GLY A 24 9.94 -4.79 -13.25
CA GLY A 24 9.55 -3.39 -13.09
C GLY A 24 8.55 -2.90 -14.15
N VAL A 25 8.12 -3.77 -15.07
CA VAL A 25 7.19 -3.46 -16.17
C VAL A 25 5.86 -4.18 -15.97
N HIS A 26 5.90 -5.47 -15.63
CA HIS A 26 4.72 -6.30 -15.39
C HIS A 26 4.43 -6.39 -13.89
N TRP A 27 3.33 -5.79 -13.46
CA TRP A 27 2.96 -5.69 -12.05
C TRP A 27 1.76 -6.58 -11.72
N ALA A 28 1.79 -7.22 -10.55
CA ALA A 28 0.67 -7.97 -10.00
C ALA A 28 0.34 -7.47 -8.59
N VAL A 29 -0.95 -7.31 -8.28
CA VAL A 29 -1.42 -7.01 -6.93
C VAL A 29 -1.23 -8.23 -6.03
N ASP A 30 -0.47 -8.07 -4.95
CA ASP A 30 -0.19 -9.15 -4.00
C ASP A 30 -1.04 -9.03 -2.72
N SER A 31 -1.19 -7.81 -2.21
CA SER A 31 -1.99 -7.49 -1.03
C SER A 31 -2.77 -6.20 -1.25
N THR A 32 -3.98 -6.13 -0.67
CA THR A 32 -4.87 -4.97 -0.77
C THR A 32 -5.47 -4.65 0.59
N ALA A 33 -5.72 -3.37 0.85
CA ALA A 33 -6.47 -2.89 2.01
C ALA A 33 -7.26 -1.63 1.62
N GLU A 34 -8.52 -1.58 2.00
CA GLU A 34 -9.25 -0.31 2.08
C GLU A 34 -8.93 0.33 3.44
N VAL A 35 -8.62 1.63 3.43
CA VAL A 35 -8.32 2.40 4.64
C VAL A 35 -9.33 3.53 4.74
N ALA A 36 -10.31 3.34 5.63
CA ALA A 36 -11.32 4.34 5.94
C ALA A 36 -10.68 5.62 6.53
N VAL A 37 -11.45 6.71 6.53
CA VAL A 37 -11.01 8.00 7.09
C VAL A 37 -10.69 7.85 8.57
N GLY A 38 -9.51 8.32 9.00
CA GLY A 38 -9.04 8.23 10.38
C GLY A 38 -8.42 6.89 10.76
N GLU A 39 -8.49 5.88 9.89
CA GLU A 39 -8.02 4.53 10.17
C GLU A 39 -6.59 4.28 9.68
N THR A 40 -6.02 3.16 10.16
CA THR A 40 -4.72 2.65 9.73
C THR A 40 -4.86 1.29 9.06
N GLY A 41 -4.40 1.20 7.81
CA GLY A 41 -4.24 -0.07 7.09
C GLY A 41 -2.80 -0.57 7.16
N VAL A 42 -2.61 -1.88 7.28
CA VAL A 42 -1.28 -2.51 7.25
C VAL A 42 -1.24 -3.55 6.15
N LEU A 43 -0.24 -3.46 5.28
CA LEU A 43 0.00 -4.40 4.20
C LEU A 43 1.38 -5.04 4.33
N VAL A 44 1.40 -6.37 4.28
CA VAL A 44 2.61 -7.18 4.20
C VAL A 44 2.54 -7.95 2.87
N PRO A 45 3.56 -7.86 2.00
CA PRO A 45 3.64 -8.72 0.83
C PRO A 45 3.76 -10.19 1.27
N LYS A 46 2.93 -11.04 0.67
CA LYS A 46 2.87 -12.49 0.88
C LYS A 46 3.84 -13.23 -0.03
N ARG A 47 4.24 -12.60 -1.14
CA ARG A 47 5.16 -13.17 -2.14
C ARG A 47 6.32 -12.22 -2.40
N TYR A 48 7.42 -12.78 -2.88
CA TYR A 48 8.64 -12.02 -3.17
C TYR A 48 8.92 -12.02 -4.68
N LEU A 49 9.09 -10.81 -5.23
CA LEU A 49 9.70 -10.57 -6.54
C LEU A 49 10.67 -9.40 -6.41
N ARG A 50 11.45 -9.15 -7.47
CA ARG A 50 12.55 -8.18 -7.48
C ARG A 50 12.11 -6.75 -7.15
N TYR A 51 10.93 -6.35 -7.61
CA TYR A 51 10.40 -5.02 -7.42
C TYR A 51 9.11 -5.08 -6.61
N THR A 52 8.91 -4.08 -5.75
CA THR A 52 7.70 -3.88 -4.96
C THR A 52 7.34 -2.40 -5.00
N ARG A 53 6.05 -2.07 -5.14
CA ARG A 53 5.53 -0.71 -5.02
C ARG A 53 4.25 -0.68 -4.22
N LEU A 54 3.97 0.46 -3.60
CA LEU A 54 2.68 0.77 -3.01
C LEU A 54 1.93 1.71 -3.96
N THR A 55 0.73 1.34 -4.37
CA THR A 55 -0.19 2.21 -5.11
C THR A 55 -1.35 2.60 -4.21
N LEU A 56 -1.75 3.87 -4.32
CA LEU A 56 -2.76 4.49 -3.47
C LEU A 56 -3.70 5.29 -4.36
N PHE A 57 -5.00 5.09 -4.16
CA PHE A 57 -6.03 5.83 -4.87
C PHE A 57 -7.25 5.98 -3.97
N THR A 58 -8.00 7.06 -4.14
CA THR A 58 -9.30 7.22 -3.49
C THR A 58 -10.29 6.20 -4.04
N VAL A 59 -11.17 5.69 -3.19
CA VAL A 59 -12.18 4.70 -3.61
C VAL A 59 -13.13 5.31 -4.63
N ASN A 60 -13.51 6.58 -4.45
CA ASN A 60 -14.38 7.30 -5.36
C ASN A 60 -13.58 8.22 -6.30
N THR A 61 -13.96 8.23 -7.58
CA THR A 61 -13.33 9.07 -8.59
C THR A 61 -13.55 10.56 -8.31
N GLY A 62 -12.50 11.37 -8.45
CA GLY A 62 -12.55 12.82 -8.26
C GLY A 62 -12.36 13.26 -6.81
N GLU A 63 -12.35 12.33 -5.86
CA GLU A 63 -12.04 12.63 -4.47
C GLU A 63 -10.53 12.70 -4.23
N THR A 64 -10.13 13.52 -3.25
CA THR A 64 -8.76 13.62 -2.77
C THR A 64 -8.69 13.14 -1.33
N SER A 65 -7.57 12.51 -0.96
CA SER A 65 -7.26 12.18 0.43
C SER A 65 -5.78 12.35 0.71
N THR A 66 -5.45 12.74 1.94
CA THR A 66 -4.07 12.85 2.43
C THR A 66 -3.75 11.64 3.28
N VAL A 67 -2.67 10.95 2.96
CA VAL A 67 -2.25 9.74 3.69
C VAL A 67 -0.80 9.87 4.12
N ASN A 68 -0.49 9.30 5.28
CA ASN A 68 0.88 9.08 5.70
C ASN A 68 1.24 7.61 5.46
N VAL A 69 2.40 7.37 4.84
CA VAL A 69 2.89 6.03 4.59
C VAL A 69 4.16 5.80 5.38
N TYR A 70 4.18 4.74 6.18
CA TYR A 70 5.38 4.21 6.81
C TYR A 70 5.79 2.95 6.09
N PHE A 71 7.05 2.90 5.67
CA PHE A 71 7.68 1.71 5.14
C PHE A 71 8.67 1.18 6.17
N GLN A 72 8.57 -0.10 6.49
CA GLN A 72 9.48 -0.76 7.41
C GLN A 72 10.02 -2.03 6.78
N THR A 73 11.31 -2.26 7.00
CA THR A 73 11.97 -3.52 6.67
C THR A 73 12.46 -4.15 7.96
N GLN A 74 12.37 -5.47 8.03
CA GLN A 74 13.06 -6.25 9.04
C GLN A 74 13.92 -7.29 8.32
N SER A 75 15.24 -7.21 8.51
CA SER A 75 16.15 -8.32 8.24
C SER A 75 16.32 -9.16 9.50
N ALA A 76 16.61 -10.45 9.34
CA ALA A 76 17.18 -11.19 10.46
C ALA A 76 18.49 -10.50 10.87
N ALA A 77 18.70 -10.34 12.17
CA ALA A 77 19.94 -9.85 12.74
C ALA A 77 21.07 -10.85 12.53
#